data_AF-A0A5J4QCJ9-F1
#
_entry.id   AF-A0A5J4QCJ9-F1
#
_cell.length_a   1.000
_cell.length_b   1.000
_cell.length_c   1.000
_cell.angle_alpha   90.00
_cell.angle_beta   90.00
_cell.angle_gamma   90.00
#
_symmetry.space_group_name_H-M   'P 1'
#
loop_
_entity.id
_entity.type
_entity.pdbx_description
1 polymer ?
#
loop_
_entity_poly.entity_id
_entity_poly.type
_entity_poly.pdbx_seq_one_letter_code
_entity_poly.pdbx_strand_id
1 'polypeptide(L)'
;MNNTGKNQHRDDKELVKKRKTKLLTDLKEVRERMREISLCLRRPGCFNAKEYEEFIDEHNTLTIKAGHIERALYREFSMSERQIDNGLKMIEL
;
A
#
# COMPACT_ATOMS: atom_id res chain seq x y z
N MET A 1 -10.70 43.26 2.37
CA MET A 1 -11.65 42.26 2.92
C MET A 1 -11.28 40.90 2.36
N ASN A 2 -11.31 39.88 3.22
CA ASN A 2 -10.57 38.62 3.14
C ASN A 2 -11.08 37.64 2.08
N ASN A 3 -10.21 37.22 1.15
CA ASN A 3 -10.45 36.09 0.22
C ASN A 3 -9.48 34.92 0.43
N THR A 4 -8.55 35.02 1.37
CA THR A 4 -7.44 34.07 1.55
C THR A 4 -7.84 32.80 2.32
N GLY A 5 -8.83 32.85 3.21
CA GLY A 5 -9.21 31.71 4.07
C GLY A 5 -10.00 30.60 3.37
N LYS A 6 -10.63 30.85 2.21
CA LYS A 6 -11.39 29.83 1.46
C LYS A 6 -10.51 28.94 0.57
N ASN A 7 -9.37 29.44 0.08
CA ASN A 7 -8.44 28.67 -0.76
C ASN A 7 -7.60 27.69 0.07
N GLN A 8 -7.06 28.11 1.22
CA GLN A 8 -6.25 27.24 2.10
C GLN A 8 -6.99 25.96 2.52
N HIS A 9 -8.28 26.08 2.87
CA HIS A 9 -9.08 24.91 3.27
C HIS A 9 -9.35 23.91 2.14
N ARG A 10 -9.27 24.32 0.88
CA ARG A 10 -9.47 23.45 -0.29
C ARG A 10 -8.19 22.68 -0.60
N ASP A 11 -7.04 23.36 -0.50
CA ASP A 11 -5.73 22.78 -0.78
C ASP A 11 -5.37 21.69 0.25
N ASP A 12 -5.65 21.92 1.54
CA ASP A 12 -5.43 20.92 2.59
C ASP A 12 -6.25 19.64 2.38
N LYS A 13 -7.53 19.79 1.98
CA LYS A 13 -8.39 18.63 1.69
C LYS A 13 -7.89 17.84 0.48
N GLU A 14 -7.36 18.53 -0.52
CA GLU A 14 -6.79 17.87 -1.70
C GLU A 14 -5.50 17.12 -1.36
N LEU A 15 -4.63 17.70 -0.54
CA LEU A 15 -3.39 17.06 -0.07
C LEU A 15 -3.70 15.81 0.77
N VAL A 16 -4.66 15.89 1.67
CA VAL A 16 -5.12 14.73 2.48
C VAL A 16 -5.66 13.62 1.57
N LYS A 17 -6.46 13.98 0.54
CA LYS A 17 -6.97 13.00 -0.43
C LYS A 17 -5.83 12.36 -1.24
N LYS A 18 -4.88 13.15 -1.75
CA LYS A 18 -3.70 12.65 -2.49
C LYS A 18 -2.88 11.69 -1.65
N ARG A 19 -2.61 12.04 -0.39
CA ARG A 19 -1.89 11.19 0.56
C ARG A 19 -2.61 9.86 0.79
N LYS A 20 -3.93 9.90 1.05
CA LYS A 20 -4.74 8.68 1.21
C LYS A 20 -4.67 7.79 -0.03
N THR A 21 -4.89 8.37 -1.22
CA THR A 21 -4.82 7.62 -2.48
C THR A 21 -3.44 6.99 -2.66
N LYS A 22 -2.37 7.75 -2.44
CA LYS A 22 -1.00 7.24 -2.52
C LYS A 22 -0.77 6.03 -1.60
N LEU A 23 -1.20 6.11 -0.34
CA LEU A 23 -1.05 4.99 0.60
C LEU A 23 -1.83 3.75 0.14
N LEU A 24 -3.04 3.91 -0.41
CA LEU A 24 -3.80 2.77 -0.94
C LEU A 24 -3.12 2.19 -2.20
N THR A 25 -2.60 3.03 -3.10
CA THR A 25 -1.85 2.57 -4.28
C THR A 25 -0.58 1.82 -3.87
N ASP A 26 0.23 2.41 -2.98
CA ASP A 26 1.45 1.78 -2.46
C ASP A 26 1.13 0.42 -1.78
N LEU A 27 0.03 0.33 -1.04
CA LEU A 27 -0.40 -0.93 -0.41
C LEU A 27 -0.81 -1.98 -1.45
N LYS A 28 -1.49 -1.56 -2.53
CA LYS A 28 -1.90 -2.47 -3.59
C LYS A 28 -0.69 -3.06 -4.31
N GLU A 29 0.27 -2.22 -4.69
CA GLU A 29 1.52 -2.65 -5.33
C GLU A 29 2.29 -3.64 -4.45
N VAL A 30 2.39 -3.35 -3.14
CA VAL A 30 3.04 -4.25 -2.17
C VAL A 30 2.32 -5.60 -2.11
N ARG A 31 0.99 -5.63 -2.00
CA ARG A 31 0.21 -6.87 -1.93
C ARG A 31 0.28 -7.66 -3.24
N GLU A 32 0.33 -7.00 -4.39
CA GLU A 32 0.52 -7.67 -5.69
C GLU A 32 1.90 -8.28 -5.80
N ARG A 33 2.96 -7.57 -5.40
CA ARG A 33 4.31 -8.12 -5.38
C ARG A 33 4.43 -9.32 -4.44
N MET A 34 3.87 -9.26 -3.24
CA MET A 34 3.83 -10.40 -2.32
C MET A 34 3.12 -11.62 -2.94
N ARG A 35 2.04 -11.38 -3.70
CA ARG A 35 1.32 -12.43 -4.43
C ARG A 35 2.19 -13.04 -5.53
N GLU A 36 2.91 -12.23 -6.31
CA GLU A 36 3.86 -12.70 -7.32
C GLU A 36 4.95 -13.58 -6.72
N ILE A 37 5.58 -13.14 -5.63
CA ILE A 37 6.60 -13.92 -4.91
C ILE A 37 6.01 -15.25 -4.44
N SER A 38 4.81 -15.22 -3.85
CA SER A 38 4.12 -16.44 -3.41
C SER A 38 3.83 -17.40 -4.57
N LEU A 39 3.52 -16.89 -5.76
CA LEU A 39 3.31 -17.70 -6.97
C LEU A 39 4.63 -18.26 -7.50
N CYS A 40 5.71 -17.49 -7.45
CA CYS A 40 7.06 -17.93 -7.79
C CYS A 40 7.46 -19.10 -6.90
N LEU A 41 7.44 -18.92 -5.57
CA LEU A 41 7.86 -19.92 -4.59
C LEU A 41 7.12 -21.26 -4.66
N ARG A 42 5.91 -21.29 -5.26
CA ARG A 42 5.14 -22.54 -5.49
C ARG A 42 5.64 -23.35 -6.68
N ARG A 43 6.53 -22.83 -7.51
CA ARG A 43 7.03 -23.54 -8.70
C ARG A 43 8.24 -24.41 -8.32
N PRO A 44 8.12 -25.74 -8.37
CA PRO A 44 9.20 -26.63 -7.98
C PRO A 44 10.40 -26.50 -8.94
N GLY A 45 11.62 -26.57 -8.40
CA GLY A 45 12.87 -26.59 -9.18
C GLY A 45 13.24 -25.30 -9.89
N CYS A 46 12.54 -24.19 -9.63
CA CYS A 46 12.74 -22.93 -10.36
C CYS A 46 13.84 -22.03 -9.78
N PHE A 47 14.26 -22.30 -8.55
CA PHE A 47 15.20 -21.46 -7.82
C PHE A 47 16.30 -22.30 -7.21
N ASN A 48 17.52 -21.77 -7.22
CA ASN A 48 18.56 -22.23 -6.33
C ASN A 48 18.33 -21.71 -4.90
N ALA A 49 19.12 -22.21 -3.95
CA ALA A 49 18.95 -21.86 -2.53
C ALA A 49 19.05 -20.35 -2.27
N LYS A 50 19.97 -19.67 -2.96
CA LYS A 50 20.19 -18.22 -2.80
C LYS A 50 19.00 -17.41 -3.34
N GLU A 51 18.50 -17.76 -4.51
CA GLU A 51 17.30 -17.12 -5.10
C GLU A 51 16.08 -17.33 -4.20
N TYR A 52 15.94 -18.50 -3.58
CA TYR A 52 14.87 -18.77 -2.63
C TYR A 52 14.97 -17.86 -1.39
N GLU A 53 16.16 -17.74 -0.79
CA GLU A 53 16.41 -16.84 0.33
C GLU A 53 16.08 -15.38 -0.02
N GLU A 54 16.51 -14.90 -1.20
CA GLU A 54 16.21 -13.54 -1.69
C GLU A 54 14.69 -13.27 -1.76
N PHE A 55 13.90 -14.24 -2.22
CA PHE A 55 12.44 -14.12 -2.25
C PHE A 55 11.80 -14.09 -0.86
N ILE A 56 12.32 -14.88 0.08
CA ILE A 56 11.83 -14.88 1.46
C ILE A 56 12.15 -13.54 2.15
N ASP A 57 13.35 -13.02 1.96
CA ASP A 57 13.76 -11.72 2.49
C ASP A 57 12.94 -10.57 1.90
N GLU A 58 12.67 -10.62 0.59
CA GLU A 58 11.78 -9.67 -0.08
C GLU A 58 10.36 -9.77 0.50
N HIS A 59 9.81 -10.97 0.66
CA HIS A 59 8.48 -11.18 1.23
C HIS A 59 8.37 -10.64 2.66
N ASN A 60 9.38 -10.85 3.50
CA ASN A 60 9.43 -10.33 4.86
C ASN A 60 9.46 -8.80 4.87
N THR A 61 10.28 -8.21 4.01
CA THR A 61 10.36 -6.75 3.84
C THR A 61 9.02 -6.15 3.41
N LEU A 62 8.36 -6.77 2.44
CA LEU A 62 7.05 -6.34 1.95
C LEU A 62 5.96 -6.50 3.02
N THR A 63 6.00 -7.57 3.82
CA THR A 63 5.07 -7.77 4.94
C THR A 63 5.18 -6.64 5.97
N ILE A 64 6.41 -6.26 6.33
CA ILE A 64 6.65 -5.12 7.23
C ILE A 64 6.11 -3.84 6.61
N LYS A 65 6.43 -3.57 5.34
CA LYS A 65 5.98 -2.38 4.61
C LYS A 65 4.45 -2.29 4.53
N ALA A 66 3.76 -3.39 4.20
CA ALA A 66 2.31 -3.47 4.19
C ALA A 66 1.72 -3.08 5.55
N GLY A 67 2.25 -3.65 6.64
CA GLY A 67 1.81 -3.33 7.99
C GLY A 67 2.04 -1.86 8.37
N HIS A 68 3.12 -1.22 7.90
CA HIS A 68 3.31 0.23 8.11
C HIS A 68 2.26 1.07 7.39
N ILE A 69 1.94 0.72 6.14
CA ILE A 69 0.96 1.45 5.33
C ILE A 69 -0.45 1.27 5.92
N GLU A 70 -0.83 0.05 6.30
CA GLU A 70 -2.11 -0.23 6.94
C GLU A 70 -2.27 0.53 8.26
N ARG A 71 -1.22 0.59 9.09
CA ARG A 71 -1.22 1.41 10.30
C ARG A 71 -1.37 2.90 10.01
N ALA A 72 -0.76 3.41 8.93
CA ALA A 72 -0.95 4.81 8.52
C ALA A 72 -2.40 5.06 8.06
N LEU A 73 -2.96 4.18 7.24
CA LEU A 73 -4.37 4.26 6.79
C LEU A 73 -5.35 4.24 7.97
N TYR A 74 -5.08 3.40 8.97
CA TYR A 74 -5.88 3.35 10.19
C TYR A 74 -5.71 4.62 11.04
N ARG A 75 -4.48 5.01 11.39
CA ARG A 75 -4.23 6.11 12.33
C ARG A 75 -4.56 7.49 11.75
N GLU A 76 -4.26 7.71 10.48
CA GLU A 76 -4.41 9.03 9.85
C GLU A 76 -5.81 9.23 9.25
N PHE A 77 -6.45 8.15 8.78
CA PHE A 77 -7.71 8.23 8.04
C PHE A 77 -8.85 7.41 8.65
N SER A 78 -8.63 6.78 9.81
CA SER A 78 -9.62 5.95 10.52
C SER A 78 -10.24 4.85 9.63
N MET A 79 -9.45 4.31 8.70
CA MET A 79 -9.93 3.26 7.81
C MET A 79 -9.89 1.90 8.51
N SER A 80 -11.03 1.23 8.56
CA SER A 80 -11.11 -0.19 8.90
C SER A 80 -10.52 -1.06 7.80
N GLU A 81 -10.13 -2.28 8.14
CA GLU A 81 -9.62 -3.28 7.18
C GLU A 81 -10.55 -3.46 5.97
N ARG A 82 -11.85 -3.60 6.21
CA ARG A 82 -12.87 -3.70 5.14
C ARG A 82 -12.88 -2.47 4.22
N GLN A 83 -12.70 -1.27 4.76
CA GLN A 83 -12.63 -0.04 3.96
C GLN A 83 -11.33 0.04 3.16
N ILE A 84 -10.22 -0.44 3.73
CA ILE A 84 -8.94 -0.55 3.02
C ILE A 84 -9.12 -1.49 1.84
N ASP A 85 -9.61 -2.71 2.07
CA ASP A 85 -9.81 -3.71 1.01
C ASP A 85 -10.75 -3.22 -0.11
N ASN A 86 -11.84 -2.54 0.25
CA ASN A 86 -12.71 -1.92 -0.75
C ASN A 86 -11.99 -0.81 -1.53
N GLY A 87 -11.15 0.00 -0.87
CA GLY A 87 -10.33 1.01 -1.52
C GLY A 87 -9.34 0.41 -2.53
N LEU A 88 -8.69 -0.70 -2.18
CA LEU A 88 -7.75 -1.39 -3.06
C LEU A 88 -8.41 -1.96 -4.32
N LYS A 89 -9.66 -2.42 -4.22
CA LYS A 89 -10.43 -2.93 -5.38
C LYS A 89 -10.73 -1.84 -6.42
N MET A 90 -10.77 -0.58 -6.01
CA MET A 90 -11.10 0.56 -6.88
C MET A 90 -9.89 1.18 -7.60
N ILE A 91 -8.67 0.73 -7.27
CA ILE A 91 -7.43 1.21 -7.90
C ILE A 91 -7.15 0.32 -9.11
N GLU A 92 -6.89 0.91 -10.27
CA GLU A 92 -6.31 0.21 -11.42
C GLU A 92 -4.79 0.39 -11.39
N LEU A 93 -4.04 -0.70 -11.55
CA LEU A 93 -2.58 -0.72 -11.65
C LEU A 93 -2.16 -1.06 -13.08
#